data_AF-A0A382MUJ0-F1
#
_entry.id   AF-A0A382MUJ0-F1
#
_cell.length_a   1.000
_cell.length_b   1.000
_cell.length_c   1.000
_cell.angle_alpha   90.00
_cell.angle_beta   90.00
_cell.angle_gamma   90.00
#
_symmetry.space_group_name_H-M   'P 1'
#
loop_
_entity.id
_entity.type
_entity.pdbx_description
1 polymer ?
#
loop_
_entity_poly.entity_id
_entity_poly.type
_entity_poly.pdbx_seq_one_letter_code
_entity_poly.pdbx_strand_id
1 'polypeptide(L)' 'MSYSIFNQTINDTLVEPMFFGDSVNVARFDQQKFEMFEKLTEKQLSFFWRPEEIDVSKDKI' A
#
# COMPACT_ATOMS: atom_id res chain seq x y z
N MET A 1 18.55 -7.84 13.86
CA MET A 1 17.14 -8.21 13.61
C MET A 1 17.10 -9.02 12.33
N SER A 2 16.74 -10.30 12.39
CA SER A 2 16.40 -11.06 11.19
C SER A 2 15.01 -10.62 10.72
N TYR A 3 14.80 -10.56 9.41
CA TYR A 3 13.46 -10.33 8.85
C TYR A 3 12.49 -11.41 9.36
N SER A 4 11.29 -10.99 9.77
CA SER A 4 10.20 -11.90 10.12
C SER A 4 8.98 -11.54 9.28
N ILE A 5 8.32 -12.56 8.72
CA ILE A 5 7.06 -12.39 8.00
C ILE A 5 5.96 -11.91 8.95
N PHE A 6 6.00 -12.34 10.21
CA PHE A 6 5.04 -11.94 11.23
C PHE A 6 5.74 -11.71 12.57
N ASN A 7 5.73 -10.47 13.06
CA ASN A 7 6.25 -10.13 14.38
C ASN A 7 5.20 -10.44 15.46
N GLN A 8 5.53 -11.27 16.45
CA GLN A 8 4.61 -11.63 17.54
C GLN A 8 4.55 -10.56 18.64
N THR A 9 5.50 -9.61 18.65
CA THR A 9 5.51 -8.50 19.59
C THR A 9 4.37 -7.54 19.28
N ILE A 10 3.63 -7.14 20.32
CA ILE A 10 2.62 -6.09 20.22
C ILE A 10 3.36 -4.76 20.25
N ASN A 11 3.38 -4.06 19.11
CA ASN A 11 3.98 -2.73 18.97
C ASN A 11 2.92 -1.71 18.52
N ASP A 12 3.17 -0.43 18.80
CA ASP A 12 2.34 0.67 18.32
C ASP A 12 2.83 1.14 16.95
N THR A 13 2.05 0.80 15.91
CA THR A 13 2.38 1.13 14.52
C THR A 13 2.41 2.64 14.23
N LEU A 14 1.84 3.48 15.09
CA LEU A 14 1.82 4.95 14.90
C LEU A 14 3.13 5.61 15.32
N VAL A 15 3.96 4.94 16.12
CA VAL A 15 5.26 5.47 16.56
C VAL A 15 6.45 4.92 15.79
N GLU A 16 6.30 3.76 15.14
CA GLU A 16 7.36 3.11 14.35
C GLU A 16 7.95 4.01 13.23
N PRO A 17 9.27 4.03 13.01
CA PRO A 17 9.84 4.70 11.85
C PRO A 17 9.36 4.03 10.56
N MET A 18 9.29 4.80 9.47
CA MET A 18 8.83 4.30 8.16
C MET A 18 9.69 3.14 7.63
N PHE A 19 10.98 3.17 7.96
CA PHE A 19 11.96 2.18 7.53
C PHE A 19 12.80 1.73 8.71
N PHE A 20 13.30 0.49 8.64
CA PHE A 20 14.23 -0.09 9.61
C PHE A 20 13.69 -0.24 11.05
N GLY A 21 12.38 -0.10 11.25
CA GLY A 21 11.67 -0.48 12.48
C GLY A 21 11.30 -1.97 12.49
N ASP A 22 10.34 -2.30 13.35
CA ASP A 22 9.81 -3.66 13.42
C ASP A 22 9.02 -4.04 12.15
N SER A 23 9.09 -5.31 11.75
CA SER A 23 8.30 -5.81 10.62
C SER A 23 6.81 -5.80 10.96
N VAL A 24 5.97 -5.49 9.98
CA VAL A 24 4.51 -5.41 10.14
C VAL A 24 3.94 -6.76 10.57
N ASN A 25 3.05 -6.74 11.56
CA ASN A 25 2.32 -7.91 12.04
C ASN A 25 0.90 -7.97 11.44
N VAL A 26 0.03 -7.03 11.77
CA VAL A 26 -1.34 -6.92 11.29
C VAL A 26 -1.42 -5.86 10.20
N ALA A 27 -1.88 -6.25 9.01
CA ALA A 27 -2.22 -5.31 7.94
C ALA A 27 -3.58 -4.66 8.24
N ARG A 28 -3.58 -3.42 8.75
CA ARG A 28 -4.77 -2.63 9.10
C ARG A 28 -4.77 -1.28 8.39
N PHE A 29 -5.96 -0.75 8.12
CA PHE A 29 -6.19 0.46 7.31
C PHE A 29 -7.13 1.49 7.99
N ASP A 30 -7.45 1.28 9.27
CA ASP A 30 -8.32 2.17 10.05
C ASP A 30 -7.57 3.35 10.70
N GLN A 31 -6.24 3.26 10.80
CA GLN A 31 -5.37 4.32 11.31
C GLN A 31 -4.01 4.29 10.60
N GLN A 32 -3.43 5.46 10.36
CA GLN A 32 -2.15 5.60 9.67
C GLN A 32 -1.24 6.62 10.37
N LYS A 33 0.05 6.29 10.49
CA LYS A 33 1.07 7.27 10.90
C LYS A 33 1.20 8.41 9.87
N PHE A 34 1.07 8.06 8.60
CA PHE A 34 1.14 8.99 7.46
C PHE A 34 -0.06 8.76 6.53
N GLU A 35 -1.13 9.52 6.73
CA GLU A 35 -2.39 9.41 5.94
C GLU A 35 -2.19 9.55 4.42
N MET A 36 -1.09 10.17 3.96
CA MET A 36 -0.81 10.35 2.54
C MET A 36 -0.76 9.02 1.79
N PHE A 37 -0.25 7.94 2.40
CA PHE A 37 -0.16 6.64 1.73
C PHE A 37 -1.52 5.95 1.59
N GLU A 38 -2.44 6.15 2.55
CA GLU A 38 -3.83 5.71 2.41
C GLU A 38 -4.50 6.43 1.25
N LYS A 39 -4.40 7.77 1.22
CA LYS A 39 -4.96 8.62 0.15
C LYS A 39 -4.41 8.24 -1.22
N LEU A 40 -3.12 7.90 -1.32
CA LEU A 40 -2.51 7.41 -2.56
C LEU A 40 -3.03 6.03 -2.96
N THR A 41 -3.21 5.12 -2.00
CA THR A 41 -3.75 3.77 -2.24
C THR A 41 -5.19 3.84 -2.74
N GLU A 42 -6.05 4.61 -2.06
CA GLU A 42 -7.43 4.86 -2.48
C GLU A 42 -7.49 5.48 -3.87
N LYS A 43 -6.63 6.47 -4.14
CA LYS A 43 -6.55 7.13 -5.45
C LYS A 43 -6.05 6.19 -6.56
N GLN A 44 -5.10 5.30 -6.25
CA GLN A 44 -4.63 4.30 -7.21
C GLN A 44 -5.72 3.29 -7.55
N LEU A 45 -6.50 2.86 -6.55
CA LEU A 45 -7.64 1.96 -6.75
C LEU A 45 -8.76 2.64 -7.55
N SER A 46 -9.03 3.93 -7.31
CA SER A 46 -10.05 4.68 -8.05
C SER A 46 -9.69 4.92 -9.52
N PHE A 47 -8.40 4.83 -9.86
CA PHE A 47 -7.90 4.91 -11.24
C PHE A 47 -7.82 3.56 -11.93
N PHE A 48 -8.39 2.49 -11.39
CA PHE A 48 -8.35 1.19 -12.05
C PHE A 48 -9.03 1.25 -13.43
N TRP A 49 -8.28 0.89 -14.48
CA TRP A 49 -8.74 0.76 -15.86
C TRP A 49 -8.05 -0.43 -16.51
N ARG A 50 -8.66 -1.00 -17.56
CA ARG A 50 -8.07 -2.11 -18.31
C ARG A 50 -7.65 -1.67 -19.71
N PRO A 51 -6.46 -2.08 -20.21
CA PRO A 51 -6.00 -1.71 -21.54
C PRO A 51 -6.99 -2.01 -22.68
N GLU A 52 -7.70 -3.14 -22.59
CA GLU A 52 -8.67 -3.54 -23.62
C GLU A 52 -9.93 -2.66 -23.67
N GLU A 53 -10.15 -1.78 -22.69
CA GLU A 53 -11.29 -0.84 -22.67
C GLU A 53 -11.09 0.36 -23.60
N ILE A 54 -9.86 0.56 -24.10
CA ILE A 54 -9.52 1.66 -25.01
C ILE A 54 -9.42 1.10 -26.44
N ASP A 55 -10.31 1.56 -27.33
CA ASP A 55 -10.22 1.23 -28.76
C ASP A 55 -9.02 1.94 -29.40
N VAL A 56 -8.04 1.13 -29.81
CA VAL A 56 -6.84 1.54 -30.54
C VAL A 56 -6.81 0.99 -31.97
N SER A 57 -7.97 0.59 -32.52
CA SER A 57 -8.06 -0.02 -33.87
C SER A 57 -7.58 0.90 -35.00
N LYS A 58 -7.67 2.22 -34.80
CA LYS A 58 -7.26 3.25 -35.78
C LYS A 58 -5.76 3.53 -35.77
N ASP A 59 -5.03 3.13 -34.74
CA ASP A 59 -3.58 3.29 -34.64
C ASP A 59 -2.81 2.35 -35.58
N LYS A 60 -3.52 1.46 -36.29
CA LYS A 60 -2.95 0.46 -37.20
C LYS A 60 -2.54 1.01 -38.58
N ILE A 61 -2.91 2.26 -38.91
CA ILE A 61 -2.57 2.93 -40.19
C ILE A 61 -1.11 3.36 -40.18
#